data_AF-A0A955W752-F1
#
_entry.id   AF-A0A955W752-F1
#
_cell.length_a   1.000
_cell.length_b   1.000
_cell.length_c   1.000
_cell.angle_alpha   90.00
_cell.angle_beta   90.00
_cell.angle_gamma   90.00
#
_symmetry.space_group_name_H-M   'P 1'
#
loop_
_entity.id
_entity.type
_entity.pdbx_description
1 polymer ?
#
loop_
_entity_poly.entity_id
_entity_poly.type
_entity_poly.pdbx_seq_one_letter_code
_entity_poly.pdbx_strand_id
1 'polypeptide(L)'
;MLRSPLSLVLIAVAVGLCAAPRTRADGSAAEALLAVVSADPMDYAAVARRIGDPALAGVLRDEDAAPELQLAALRAAPYARAPELLLEAVVAIAMGTDPALAPGALRSASQIAERIDFDALEQRETDPDVLTAPAESLAELGDDSEARADLRQLAVDVAARLRSLQAEPHE
;
A
#
# COMPACT_ATOMS: atom_id res chain seq x y z
N MET A 1 22.96 -22.75 -57.53
CA MET A 1 22.07 -21.57 -57.44
C MET A 1 20.65 -22.06 -57.17
N LEU A 2 19.88 -21.30 -56.37
CA LEU A 2 18.57 -21.59 -55.76
C LEU A 2 18.66 -22.41 -54.44
N ARG A 3 18.69 -21.77 -53.26
CA ARG A 3 17.67 -20.98 -52.49
C ARG A 3 16.95 -21.88 -51.48
N SER A 4 17.46 -21.88 -50.25
CA SER A 4 16.77 -22.30 -49.03
C SER A 4 15.52 -21.44 -48.79
N PRO A 5 14.38 -22.01 -48.38
CA PRO A 5 13.34 -21.25 -47.71
C PRO A 5 13.63 -21.21 -46.19
N LEU A 6 14.06 -20.03 -45.72
CA LEU A 6 14.02 -19.66 -44.31
C LEU A 6 12.54 -19.57 -43.90
N SER A 7 12.04 -20.61 -43.22
CA SER A 7 10.75 -20.56 -42.52
C SER A 7 10.90 -19.68 -41.29
N LEU A 8 10.42 -18.44 -41.43
CA LEU A 8 10.29 -17.45 -40.36
C LEU A 8 9.09 -17.85 -39.49
N VAL A 9 9.35 -18.55 -38.38
CA VAL A 9 8.33 -18.87 -37.37
C VAL A 9 8.23 -17.67 -36.44
N LEU A 10 7.21 -16.85 -36.66
CA LEU A 10 6.79 -15.79 -35.74
C LEU A 10 6.01 -16.43 -34.59
N ILE A 11 6.67 -16.66 -33.45
CA ILE A 11 6.00 -17.04 -32.21
C ILE A 11 5.45 -15.76 -31.58
N ALA A 12 4.14 -15.54 -31.73
CA ALA A 12 3.43 -14.54 -30.95
C ALA A 12 3.28 -15.07 -29.51
N VAL A 13 4.08 -14.54 -28.59
CA VAL A 13 3.90 -14.76 -27.15
C VAL A 13 2.70 -13.93 -26.70
N ALA A 14 1.55 -14.59 -26.58
CA ALA A 14 0.40 -14.03 -25.89
C ALA A 14 0.70 -14.03 -24.38
N VAL A 15 1.17 -12.90 -23.87
CA VAL A 15 1.21 -12.65 -22.42
C VAL A 15 -0.24 -12.59 -21.94
N GLY A 16 -0.69 -13.66 -21.32
CA GLY A 16 -1.96 -13.69 -20.62
C GLY A 16 -1.91 -12.71 -19.46
N LEU A 17 -2.64 -11.60 -19.59
CA LEU A 17 -3.03 -10.80 -18.44
C LEU A 17 -3.82 -11.71 -17.50
N CYS A 18 -3.20 -12.14 -16.41
CA CYS A 18 -3.91 -12.56 -15.21
C CYS A 18 -4.64 -11.33 -14.68
N ALA A 19 -5.87 -11.10 -15.13
CA ALA A 19 -6.78 -10.19 -14.49
C ALA A 19 -7.09 -10.77 -13.10
N ALA A 20 -6.43 -10.23 -12.06
CA ALA A 20 -6.74 -10.54 -10.69
C ALA A 20 -8.24 -10.25 -10.45
N PRO A 21 -8.97 -11.09 -9.69
CA PRO A 21 -10.35 -10.81 -9.36
C PRO A 21 -10.41 -9.47 -8.60
N ARG A 22 -11.09 -8.48 -9.18
CA ARG A 22 -11.43 -7.25 -8.46
C ARG A 22 -12.42 -7.61 -7.37
N THR A 23 -11.94 -7.89 -6.17
CA THR A 23 -12.76 -7.99 -4.96
C THR A 23 -13.32 -6.61 -4.67
N ARG A 24 -14.52 -6.33 -5.18
CA ARG A 24 -15.33 -5.19 -4.74
C ARG A 24 -15.44 -5.29 -3.22
N ALA A 25 -15.17 -4.20 -2.50
CA ALA A 25 -15.31 -4.18 -1.05
C ALA A 25 -16.68 -4.74 -0.65
N ASP A 26 -16.69 -5.69 0.29
CA ASP A 26 -17.94 -6.23 0.83
C ASP A 26 -18.74 -5.07 1.44
N GLY A 27 -20.04 -4.99 1.16
CA GLY A 27 -20.89 -3.88 1.62
C GLY A 27 -20.85 -3.74 3.15
N SER A 28 -20.62 -4.86 3.86
CA SER A 28 -20.44 -4.89 5.31
C SER A 28 -19.18 -4.15 5.80
N ALA A 29 -18.09 -4.20 5.03
CA ALA A 29 -16.83 -3.53 5.37
C ALA A 29 -16.92 -2.02 5.12
N ALA A 30 -17.57 -1.62 4.02
CA ALA A 30 -17.78 -0.22 3.70
C ALA A 30 -18.65 0.48 4.77
N GLU A 31 -19.75 -0.14 5.17
CA GLU A 31 -20.62 0.39 6.25
C GLU A 31 -19.87 0.48 7.58
N ALA A 32 -19.09 -0.56 7.93
CA ALA A 32 -18.29 -0.60 9.14
C ALA A 32 -17.25 0.53 9.22
N LEU A 33 -16.59 0.85 8.11
CA LEU A 33 -15.59 1.93 8.02
C LEU A 33 -16.24 3.31 8.07
N LEU A 34 -17.34 3.50 7.34
CA LEU A 34 -18.05 4.78 7.30
C LEU A 34 -18.67 5.16 8.66
N ALA A 35 -19.04 4.17 9.48
CA ALA A 35 -19.56 4.38 10.83
C ALA A 35 -18.55 5.02 11.80
N VAL A 36 -17.24 5.00 11.50
CA VAL A 36 -16.17 5.48 12.39
C VAL A 36 -15.35 6.65 11.82
N VAL A 37 -15.79 7.26 10.72
CA VAL A 37 -15.07 8.34 10.02
C VAL A 37 -14.75 9.56 10.91
N SER A 38 -15.55 9.81 11.95
CA SER A 38 -15.35 10.92 12.91
C SER A 38 -14.87 10.47 14.30
N ALA A 39 -14.49 9.19 14.43
CA ALA A 39 -14.26 8.55 15.72
C ALA A 39 -12.79 8.62 16.20
N ASP A 40 -12.54 8.26 17.47
CA ASP A 40 -11.22 8.25 18.10
C ASP A 40 -10.36 7.09 17.52
N PRO A 41 -9.02 7.19 17.49
CA PRO A 41 -8.10 6.07 17.20
C PRO A 41 -8.54 4.66 17.66
N MET A 42 -9.15 4.53 18.84
CA MET A 42 -9.62 3.22 19.34
C MET A 42 -10.68 2.56 18.45
N ASP A 43 -11.55 3.35 17.83
CA ASP A 43 -12.64 2.85 16.99
C ASP A 43 -12.10 2.31 15.66
N TYR A 44 -11.09 2.97 15.07
CA TYR A 44 -10.40 2.46 13.88
C TYR A 44 -9.73 1.11 14.14
N ALA A 45 -9.11 0.94 15.31
CA ALA A 45 -8.52 -0.33 15.69
C ALA A 45 -9.56 -1.44 15.86
N ALA A 46 -10.73 -1.13 16.41
CA ALA A 46 -11.84 -2.08 16.52
C ALA A 46 -12.39 -2.47 15.14
N VAL A 47 -12.54 -1.51 14.22
CA VAL A 47 -13.00 -1.79 12.86
C VAL A 47 -11.98 -2.61 12.08
N ALA A 48 -10.70 -2.27 12.12
CA ALA A 48 -9.63 -3.02 11.44
C ALA A 48 -9.65 -4.50 11.85
N ARG A 49 -9.74 -4.79 13.16
CA ARG A 49 -9.87 -6.17 13.67
C ARG A 49 -11.15 -6.87 13.23
N ARG A 50 -12.25 -6.13 13.11
CA ARG A 50 -13.56 -6.68 12.73
C ARG A 50 -13.63 -7.06 11.26
N ILE A 51 -13.15 -6.20 10.36
CA ILE A 51 -13.27 -6.41 8.90
C ILE A 51 -12.07 -7.20 8.33
N GLY A 52 -10.92 -7.13 8.99
CA GLY A 52 -9.71 -7.83 8.60
C GLY A 52 -8.92 -7.17 7.46
N ASP A 53 -7.64 -7.54 7.39
CA ASP A 53 -6.67 -6.97 6.46
C ASP A 53 -7.07 -7.14 4.98
N PRO A 54 -7.62 -8.29 4.51
CA PRO A 54 -8.03 -8.41 3.11
C PRO A 54 -9.14 -7.43 2.70
N ALA A 55 -10.08 -7.14 3.61
CA ALA A 55 -11.15 -6.19 3.35
C ALA A 55 -10.63 -4.75 3.32
N LEU A 56 -9.72 -4.39 4.25
CA LEU A 56 -9.01 -3.10 4.22
C LEU A 56 -8.24 -2.93 2.91
N ALA A 57 -7.48 -3.95 2.51
CA ALA A 57 -6.69 -3.92 1.29
C ALA A 57 -7.57 -3.83 0.03
N GLY A 58 -8.75 -4.46 0.06
CA GLY A 58 -9.75 -4.34 -1.01
C GLY A 58 -10.26 -2.90 -1.16
N VAL A 59 -10.57 -2.22 -0.05
CA VAL A 59 -11.01 -0.81 -0.08
C VAL A 59 -9.89 0.12 -0.54
N LEU A 60 -8.66 -0.07 -0.06
CA LEU A 60 -7.51 0.78 -0.43
C LEU A 60 -7.13 0.67 -1.91
N ARG A 61 -7.38 -0.49 -2.55
CA ARG A 61 -7.09 -0.71 -3.97
C ARG A 61 -8.27 -0.39 -4.89
N ASP A 62 -9.45 -0.10 -4.34
CA ASP A 62 -10.63 0.23 -5.13
C ASP A 62 -10.59 1.71 -5.52
N GLU A 63 -10.15 2.00 -6.75
CA GLU A 63 -10.09 3.35 -7.31
C GLU A 63 -11.48 3.99 -7.45
N ASP A 64 -12.54 3.18 -7.51
CA ASP A 64 -13.93 3.64 -7.60
C ASP A 64 -14.57 3.86 -6.22
N ALA A 65 -13.85 3.57 -5.13
CA ALA A 65 -14.35 3.80 -3.78
C ALA A 65 -14.51 5.29 -3.48
N ALA A 66 -15.55 5.63 -2.71
CA ALA A 66 -15.76 7.00 -2.27
C ALA A 66 -14.53 7.51 -1.47
N PRO A 67 -14.09 8.76 -1.66
CA PRO A 67 -12.92 9.31 -0.95
C PRO A 67 -13.02 9.19 0.57
N GLU A 68 -14.22 9.36 1.14
CA GLU A 68 -14.44 9.21 2.59
C GLU A 68 -14.19 7.78 3.06
N LEU A 69 -14.55 6.79 2.24
CA LEU A 69 -14.34 5.38 2.52
C LEU A 69 -12.85 5.02 2.43
N GLN A 70 -12.15 5.51 1.40
CA GLN A 70 -10.69 5.33 1.29
C GLN A 70 -9.98 6.00 2.47
N LEU A 71 -10.40 7.21 2.86
CA LEU A 71 -9.82 7.91 4.01
C LEU A 71 -10.05 7.17 5.33
N ALA A 72 -11.22 6.55 5.52
CA ALA A 72 -11.49 5.69 6.67
C ALA A 72 -10.59 4.45 6.68
N ALA A 73 -10.39 3.82 5.53
CA ALA A 73 -9.49 2.67 5.39
C ALA A 73 -8.03 3.06 5.66
N LEU A 74 -7.57 4.22 5.17
CA LEU A 74 -6.25 4.77 5.47
C LEU A 74 -6.04 4.98 6.98
N ARG A 75 -7.05 5.49 7.69
CA ARG A 75 -6.97 5.68 9.15
C ARG A 75 -7.01 4.36 9.93
N ALA A 76 -7.63 3.33 9.36
CA ALA A 76 -7.69 2.00 9.97
C ALA A 76 -6.44 1.15 9.68
N ALA A 77 -5.75 1.38 8.56
CA ALA A 77 -4.62 0.57 8.09
C ALA A 77 -3.48 0.40 9.12
N PRO A 78 -3.06 1.40 9.91
CA PRO A 78 -2.03 1.23 10.94
C PRO A 78 -2.40 0.24 12.06
N TYR A 79 -3.68 -0.09 12.19
CA TYR A 79 -4.22 -1.01 13.20
C TYR A 79 -4.57 -2.39 12.62
N ALA A 80 -4.25 -2.63 11.35
CA ALA A 80 -4.33 -3.96 10.74
C ALA A 80 -3.45 -4.96 11.48
N ARG A 81 -3.68 -6.26 11.27
CA ARG A 81 -2.88 -7.31 11.89
C ARG A 81 -1.48 -7.40 11.26
N ALA A 82 -1.40 -7.26 9.94
CA ALA A 82 -0.17 -7.21 9.15
C ALA A 82 -0.13 -5.89 8.35
N PRO A 83 0.08 -4.74 9.02
CA PRO A 83 -0.01 -3.43 8.38
C PRO A 83 1.02 -3.23 7.26
N GLU A 84 2.17 -3.91 7.31
CA GLU A 84 3.17 -3.92 6.24
C GLU A 84 2.60 -4.38 4.89
N LEU A 85 1.63 -5.30 4.89
CA LEU A 85 1.00 -5.80 3.65
C LEU A 85 0.04 -4.79 3.01
N LEU A 86 -0.29 -3.70 3.72
CA LEU A 86 -1.11 -2.60 3.23
C LEU A 86 -0.26 -1.46 2.66
N LEU A 87 1.05 -1.41 2.93
CA LEU A 87 1.92 -0.29 2.57
C LEU A 87 1.90 0.01 1.08
N GLU A 88 1.94 -1.00 0.21
CA GLU A 88 1.90 -0.79 -1.24
C GLU A 88 0.64 -0.01 -1.67
N ALA A 89 -0.54 -0.41 -1.17
CA ALA A 89 -1.79 0.26 -1.51
C ALA A 89 -1.87 1.67 -0.89
N VAL A 90 -1.38 1.83 0.35
CA VAL A 90 -1.31 3.14 1.01
C VAL A 90 -0.39 4.08 0.25
N VAL A 91 0.80 3.63 -0.15
CA VAL A 91 1.77 4.44 -0.89
C VAL A 91 1.25 4.77 -2.29
N ALA A 92 0.58 3.85 -2.98
CA ALA A 92 -0.06 4.15 -4.26
C ALA A 92 -1.07 5.33 -4.15
N ILE A 93 -1.84 5.41 -3.07
CA ILE A 93 -2.73 6.55 -2.81
C ILE A 93 -1.92 7.83 -2.51
N ALA A 94 -0.81 7.72 -1.76
CA ALA A 94 0.06 8.84 -1.45
C ALA A 94 0.73 9.46 -2.69
N MET A 95 1.02 8.65 -3.71
CA MET A 95 1.53 9.08 -5.02
C MET A 95 0.47 9.76 -5.90
N GLY A 96 -0.81 9.67 -5.52
CA GLY A 96 -1.91 10.28 -6.24
C GLY A 96 -1.92 11.82 -6.15
N THR A 97 -2.77 12.44 -6.97
CA THR A 97 -2.92 13.90 -7.00
C THR A 97 -4.07 14.41 -6.13
N ASP A 98 -4.80 13.52 -5.44
CA ASP A 98 -5.92 13.90 -4.59
C ASP A 98 -5.42 14.64 -3.33
N PRO A 99 -5.77 15.93 -3.16
CA PRO A 99 -5.25 16.75 -2.07
C PRO A 99 -5.81 16.38 -0.69
N ALA A 100 -6.89 15.60 -0.62
CA ALA A 100 -7.47 15.10 0.62
C ALA A 100 -6.89 13.74 1.02
N LEU A 101 -6.67 12.85 0.04
CA LEU A 101 -6.21 11.49 0.28
C LEU A 101 -4.68 11.38 0.43
N ALA A 102 -3.90 12.05 -0.42
CA ALA A 102 -2.44 11.89 -0.42
C ALA A 102 -1.79 12.23 0.93
N PRO A 103 -2.13 13.34 1.63
CA PRO A 103 -1.61 13.61 2.97
C PRO A 103 -2.06 12.58 4.01
N GLY A 104 -3.29 12.08 3.89
CA GLY A 104 -3.84 11.05 4.78
C GLY A 104 -3.11 9.72 4.63
N ALA A 105 -2.81 9.35 3.38
CA ALA A 105 -2.09 8.15 3.04
C ALA A 105 -0.64 8.20 3.53
N LEU A 106 0.04 9.32 3.32
CA LEU A 106 1.41 9.48 3.79
C LEU A 106 1.51 9.45 5.33
N ARG A 107 0.54 10.05 6.02
CA ARG A 107 0.44 9.94 7.48
C ARG A 107 0.20 8.50 7.92
N SER A 108 -0.66 7.75 7.23
CA SER A 108 -0.87 6.33 7.49
C SER A 108 0.42 5.52 7.29
N ALA A 109 1.17 5.77 6.20
CA ALA A 109 2.44 5.11 5.94
C ALA A 109 3.45 5.37 7.06
N SER A 110 3.55 6.61 7.57
CA SER A 110 4.38 6.95 8.73
C SER A 110 3.99 6.15 9.97
N GLN A 111 2.69 6.11 10.30
CA GLN A 111 2.20 5.36 11.46
C GLN A 111 2.44 3.85 11.33
N ILE A 112 2.33 3.31 10.11
CA ILE A 112 2.67 1.91 9.84
C ILE A 112 4.18 1.70 10.07
N ALA A 113 5.04 2.53 9.48
CA ALA A 113 6.50 2.43 9.61
C ALA A 113 7.01 2.60 11.06
N GLU A 114 6.31 3.39 11.88
CA GLU A 114 6.57 3.56 13.31
C GLU A 114 6.18 2.32 14.15
N ARG A 115 5.21 1.54 13.68
CA ARG A 115 4.65 0.37 14.39
C ARG A 115 5.26 -0.95 13.95
N ILE A 116 5.99 -0.97 12.83
CA ILE A 116 6.75 -2.13 12.37
C ILE A 116 8.15 -2.07 13.00
N ASP A 117 8.53 -3.20 13.60
CA ASP A 117 9.90 -3.55 13.95
C ASP A 117 10.23 -4.93 13.35
N PHE A 118 11.52 -5.29 13.39
CA PHE A 118 12.01 -6.53 12.79
C PHE A 118 11.39 -7.77 13.46
N ASP A 119 11.38 -7.82 14.80
CA ASP A 119 10.78 -8.90 15.58
C ASP A 119 9.31 -9.15 15.20
N ALA A 120 8.55 -8.08 14.94
CA ALA A 120 7.16 -8.14 14.55
C ALA A 120 6.98 -8.73 13.14
N LEU A 121 7.89 -8.44 12.21
CA LEU A 121 7.90 -9.05 10.87
C LEU A 121 8.24 -10.54 10.96
N GLU A 122 9.25 -10.91 11.75
CA GLU A 122 9.64 -12.31 11.97
C GLU A 122 8.51 -13.12 12.61
N GLN A 123 7.86 -12.58 13.65
CA GLN A 123 6.72 -13.24 14.30
C GLN A 123 5.53 -13.48 13.36
N ARG A 124 5.41 -12.66 12.31
CA ARG A 124 4.39 -12.81 11.26
C ARG A 124 4.89 -13.58 10.05
N GLU A 125 6.11 -14.12 10.09
CA GLU A 125 6.77 -14.81 8.98
C GLU A 125 6.74 -13.98 7.68
N THR A 126 6.84 -12.66 7.83
CA THR A 126 6.78 -11.72 6.69
C THR A 126 8.20 -11.36 6.26
N ASP A 127 8.48 -11.58 4.98
CA ASP A 127 9.76 -11.24 4.36
C ASP A 127 9.98 -9.72 4.38
N PRO A 128 11.08 -9.20 4.95
CA PRO A 128 11.40 -7.77 4.90
C PRO A 128 11.40 -7.17 3.48
N ASP A 129 11.61 -7.97 2.44
CA ASP A 129 11.57 -7.54 1.04
C ASP A 129 10.22 -6.93 0.62
N VAL A 130 9.12 -7.21 1.34
CA VAL A 130 7.81 -6.57 1.09
C VAL A 130 7.86 -5.05 1.30
N LEU A 131 8.85 -4.54 2.04
CA LEU A 131 9.02 -3.13 2.32
C LEU A 131 9.76 -2.38 1.20
N THR A 132 10.39 -3.10 0.26
CA THR A 132 11.27 -2.51 -0.77
C THR A 132 10.51 -1.58 -1.71
N ALA A 133 9.48 -2.08 -2.38
CA ALA A 133 8.71 -1.29 -3.34
C ALA A 133 8.05 -0.04 -2.69
N PRO A 134 7.40 -0.13 -1.51
CA PRO A 134 6.92 1.05 -0.81
C PRO A 134 8.02 2.07 -0.49
N ALA A 135 9.20 1.61 -0.06
CA ALA A 135 10.32 2.50 0.26
C ALA A 135 10.90 3.21 -0.98
N GLU A 136 10.93 2.53 -2.13
CA GLU A 136 11.36 3.13 -3.41
C GLU A 136 10.37 4.20 -3.87
N SER A 137 9.08 3.90 -3.93
CA SER A 137 8.06 4.88 -4.34
C SER A 137 8.01 6.10 -3.42
N LEU A 138 8.20 5.92 -2.11
CA LEU A 138 8.28 7.05 -1.17
C LEU A 138 9.55 7.89 -1.36
N ALA A 139 10.66 7.29 -1.75
CA ALA A 139 11.85 8.05 -2.09
C ALA A 139 11.67 8.84 -3.38
N GLU A 140 11.02 8.26 -4.41
CA GLU A 140 10.65 8.98 -5.64
C GLU A 140 9.75 10.19 -5.32
N LEU A 141 8.75 10.03 -4.45
CA LEU A 141 7.92 11.15 -3.97
C LEU A 141 8.75 12.22 -3.25
N GLY A 142 9.74 11.80 -2.47
CA GLY A 142 10.68 12.70 -1.80
C GLY A 142 11.50 13.55 -2.77
N ASP A 143 11.85 12.99 -3.92
CA ASP A 143 12.66 13.65 -4.96
C ASP A 143 11.82 14.50 -5.94
N ASP A 144 10.49 14.30 -5.98
CA ASP A 144 9.59 15.06 -6.84
C ASP A 144 9.51 16.54 -6.44
N SER A 145 10.13 17.42 -7.21
CA SER A 145 10.13 18.86 -6.97
C SER A 145 8.76 19.54 -7.12
N GLU A 146 7.81 18.90 -7.79
CA GLU A 146 6.45 19.42 -7.98
C GLU A 146 5.53 19.09 -6.79
N ALA A 147 5.88 18.07 -6.00
CA ALA A 147 5.16 17.70 -4.80
C ALA A 147 5.36 18.74 -3.67
N ARG A 148 4.38 18.80 -2.76
CA ARG A 148 4.43 19.71 -1.62
C ARG A 148 5.60 19.38 -0.70
N ALA A 149 6.39 20.40 -0.32
CA ALA A 149 7.62 20.22 0.45
C ALA A 149 7.44 19.46 1.78
N ASP A 150 6.33 19.66 2.48
CA ASP A 150 6.01 18.95 3.73
C ASP A 150 5.78 17.44 3.50
N LEU A 151 5.09 17.09 2.41
CA LEU A 151 4.85 15.70 2.03
C LEU A 151 6.13 15.03 1.54
N ARG A 152 6.96 15.74 0.76
CA ARG A 152 8.26 15.22 0.31
C ARG A 152 9.15 14.84 1.49
N GLN A 153 9.28 15.73 2.47
CA GLN A 153 10.12 15.48 3.64
C GLN A 153 9.61 14.25 4.41
N LEU A 154 8.30 14.16 4.65
CA LEU A 154 7.72 13.00 5.33
C LEU A 154 7.95 11.72 4.52
N ALA A 155 7.84 11.75 3.19
CA ALA A 155 8.09 10.59 2.34
C ALA A 155 9.54 10.10 2.43
N VAL A 156 10.51 11.01 2.44
CA VAL A 156 11.93 10.70 2.67
C VAL A 156 12.14 10.01 4.02
N ASP A 157 11.54 10.56 5.09
CA ASP A 157 11.70 10.03 6.45
C ASP A 157 11.09 8.61 6.56
N VAL A 158 9.90 8.40 5.98
CA VAL A 158 9.26 7.09 5.95
C VAL A 158 10.06 6.09 5.10
N ALA A 159 10.53 6.49 3.92
CA ALA A 159 11.38 5.64 3.07
C ALA A 159 12.66 5.20 3.80
N ALA A 160 13.32 6.13 4.51
CA ALA A 160 14.51 5.82 5.30
C ALA A 160 14.21 4.82 6.43
N ARG A 161 13.07 4.98 7.12
CA ARG A 161 12.63 4.05 8.16
C ARG A 161 12.34 2.65 7.60
N LEU A 162 11.66 2.54 6.46
CA LEU A 162 11.39 1.24 5.85
C LEU A 162 12.67 0.53 5.41
N ARG A 163 13.65 1.27 4.86
CA ARG A 163 14.97 0.72 4.51
C ARG A 163 15.77 0.29 5.73
N SER A 164 15.68 1.00 6.86
CA SER A 164 16.40 0.59 8.07
C SER A 164 15.94 -0.78 8.57
N LEU A 165 14.64 -1.08 8.45
CA LEU A 165 14.05 -2.38 8.82
C LEU A 165 14.52 -3.53 7.93
N GLN A 166 14.97 -3.26 6.70
CA GLN A 166 15.55 -4.26 5.80
C GLN A 166 17.05 -4.48 6.06
N ALA A 167 17.70 -3.48 6.65
CA ALA A 167 19.15 -3.43 6.83
C ALA A 167 19.61 -3.91 8.21
N GLU A 168 18.72 -4.39 9.08
CA GLU A 168 19.04 -5.03 10.36
C GLU A 168 19.08 -6.56 10.18
N PRO A 169 20.26 -7.20 10.05
CA PRO A 169 20.39 -8.64 10.11
C PRO A 169 20.80 -9.06 11.53
N HIS A 170 20.12 -10.09 12.04
CA HIS A 170 20.46 -10.96 13.17
C HIS A 170 21.84 -10.74 13.82
N GLU A 171 21.87 -10.22 15.05
CA GLU A 171 22.95 -10.51 16.02
C GLU A 171 22.59 -11.72 16.90
#